data_AF-A0A1I8D1S7-F1
#
_entry.id   AF-A0A1I8D1S7-F1
#
_cell.length_a   1.000
_cell.length_b   1.000
_cell.length_c   1.000
_cell.angle_alpha   90.00
_cell.angle_beta   90.00
_cell.angle_gamma   90.00
#
_symmetry.space_group_name_H-M   'P 1'
#
loop_
_entity.id
_entity.type
_entity.pdbx_description
1 polymer ?
#
loop_
_entity_poly.entity_id
_entity_poly.type
_entity_poly.pdbx_seq_one_letter_code
_entity_poly.pdbx_strand_id
1 'polypeptide(L)' 'MSSQLINPKPFLNSLTGKPIVARLKWGMEYRGILVSVDSYMNLQIAETEEFIDGACTGKLGEVLIRCNNILWISEPAQ' A
#
# COMPACT_ATOMS: atom_id res chain seq x y z
N MET A 1 -2.47 23.61 -14.28
CA MET A 1 -2.82 22.28 -13.74
C MET A 1 -3.94 22.48 -12.75
N SER A 2 -5.19 22.25 -13.16
CA SER A 2 -6.32 22.26 -12.21
C SER A 2 -6.08 21.15 -11.20
N SER A 3 -5.90 21.50 -9.93
CA SER A 3 -5.96 20.54 -8.83
C SER A 3 -7.35 19.92 -8.86
N GLN A 4 -7.48 18.75 -9.49
CA GLN A 4 -8.70 17.99 -9.40
C GLN A 4 -8.80 17.49 -7.97
N LEU A 5 -9.92 17.79 -7.30
CA LEU A 5 -10.23 17.23 -6.01
C LEU A 5 -10.45 15.72 -6.20
N ILE A 6 -9.41 14.93 -5.91
CA ILE A 6 -9.48 13.48 -5.97
C ILE A 6 -9.96 12.97 -4.63
N ASN A 7 -11.09 12.27 -4.64
CA ASN A 7 -11.58 11.57 -3.45
C ASN A 7 -10.65 10.40 -3.09
N PRO A 8 -10.47 10.05 -1.81
CA PRO A 8 -9.55 8.99 -1.39
C PRO A 8 -9.82 7.62 -2.03
N LYS A 9 -11.09 7.25 -2.25
CA LYS A 9 -11.45 5.97 -2.88
C LYS A 9 -11.00 5.90 -4.35
N PRO A 10 -11.34 6.88 -5.22
CA PRO A 10 -10.76 6.97 -6.56
C PRO A 10 -9.23 6.98 -6.58
N PHE A 11 -8.59 7.67 -5.62
CA PHE A 11 -7.13 7.65 -5.49
C PHE A 11 -6.60 6.23 -5.26
N LEU A 12 -7.12 5.50 -4.27
CA LEU A 12 -6.72 4.12 -4.01
C LEU A 12 -6.93 3.21 -5.23
N ASN A 13 -8.07 3.33 -5.91
CA ASN A 13 -8.35 2.54 -7.10
C ASN A 13 -7.38 2.84 -8.26
N SER A 14 -6.87 4.08 -8.35
CA SER A 14 -5.87 4.47 -9.34
C SER A 14 -4.48 3.91 -9.09
N LEU A 15 -4.23 3.36 -7.88
CA LEU A 15 -2.99 2.70 -7.52
C LEU A 15 -3.01 1.19 -7.85
N THR A 16 -4.18 0.63 -8.19
CA THR A 16 -4.30 -0.77 -8.57
C THR A 16 -3.42 -1.08 -9.78
N GLY A 17 -2.62 -2.15 -9.67
CA GLY A 17 -1.62 -2.56 -10.65
C GLY A 17 -0.29 -1.81 -10.57
N LYS A 18 -0.14 -0.86 -9.64
CA LYS A 18 1.11 -0.10 -9.46
C LYS A 18 1.90 -0.58 -8.24
N PRO A 19 3.23 -0.38 -8.23
CA PRO A 19 4.02 -0.45 -7.01
C PRO A 19 3.53 0.57 -5.98
N ILE A 20 3.43 0.13 -4.73
CA ILE A 20 3.02 0.96 -3.59
C ILE A 20 3.91 0.71 -2.38
N VAL A 21 3.87 1.65 -1.44
CA VAL A 21 4.36 1.46 -0.07
C VAL A 21 3.18 1.65 0.87
N ALA A 22 2.91 0.66 1.71
CA ALA A 22 1.90 0.71 2.76
C ALA A 22 2.59 0.62 4.12
N ARG A 23 2.46 1.67 4.94
CA ARG A 23 3.00 1.66 6.31
C ARG A 23 1.91 1.29 7.30
N LEU A 24 2.22 0.36 8.19
CA LEU A 24 1.35 -0.01 9.30
C LEU A 24 1.53 0.94 10.49
N LYS A 25 0.53 0.99 11.36
CA LYS A 25 0.54 1.76 12.62
C LYS A 25 1.73 1.47 13.53
N TRP A 26 2.32 0.29 13.39
CA TRP A 26 3.42 -0.22 14.22
C TRP A 26 4.80 0.04 13.61
N GLY A 27 4.88 0.76 12.49
CA GLY A 27 6.15 1.15 11.88
C GLY A 27 6.62 0.27 10.73
N MET A 28 6.13 -0.97 10.63
CA MET A 28 6.42 -1.88 9.51
C MET A 28 5.92 -1.29 8.18
N GLU A 29 6.72 -1.43 7.14
CA GLU A 29 6.39 -1.03 5.77
C GLU A 29 6.31 -2.25 4.87
N TYR A 30 5.24 -2.33 4.08
CA TYR A 30 5.07 -3.34 3.05
C TYR A 30 5.18 -2.67 1.69
N ARG A 31 6.08 -3.18 0.86
CA ARG A 31 6.31 -2.69 -0.51
C ARG A 31 5.98 -3.78 -1.49
N GLY A 32 5.21 -3.47 -2.53
CA GLY A 32 4.80 -4.47 -3.50
C GLY A 32 3.81 -3.89 -4.51
N ILE A 33 3.17 -4.75 -5.29
CA ILE A 33 2.20 -4.36 -6.32
C ILE A 33 0.80 -4.44 -5.73
N LEU A 34 0.03 -3.34 -5.79
CA LEU A 34 -1.36 -3.35 -5.33
C LEU A 34 -2.22 -4.15 -6.30
N VAL A 35 -2.76 -5.30 -5.88
CA VAL A 35 -3.60 -6.16 -6.71
C VAL A 35 -5.07 -5.73 -6.66
N SER A 36 -5.57 -5.46 -5.46
CA SER A 36 -6.96 -5.06 -5.26
C SER A 36 -7.16 -4.31 -3.95
N VAL A 37 -8.25 -3.54 -3.91
CA VAL A 37 -8.73 -2.81 -2.73
C VAL A 37 -10.23 -3.02 -2.61
N ASP A 38 -10.73 -3.21 -1.39
CA ASP A 38 -12.16 -3.31 -1.13
C ASP A 38 -12.79 -1.99 -0.61
N SER A 39 -14.10 -2.02 -0.36
CA SER A 39 -14.84 -0.84 0.13
C SER A 39 -14.40 -0.33 1.50
N TYR A 40 -13.74 -1.18 2.31
CA TYR A 40 -13.19 -0.87 3.62
C TYR A 40 -11.71 -0.47 3.57
N MET A 41 -11.09 -0.47 2.39
CA MET A 41 -9.67 -0.22 2.17
C MET A 41 -8.76 -1.31 2.72
N ASN A 42 -9.22 -2.57 2.73
CA ASN A 42 -8.31 -3.71 2.85
C ASN A 42 -7.48 -3.79 1.56
N LEU A 43 -6.19 -4.12 1.67
CA LEU A 43 -5.27 -4.14 0.55
C LEU A 43 -4.79 -5.55 0.26
N GLN A 44 -4.88 -5.98 -0.99
CA GLN A 44 -4.19 -7.17 -1.49
C GLN A 44 -2.92 -6.71 -2.21
N ILE A 45 -1.75 -7.15 -1.74
CA ILE A 45 -0.45 -6.76 -2.28
C ILE A 45 0.27 -8.03 -2.75
N ALA A 46 0.75 -8.03 -3.99
CA ALA A 46 1.59 -9.08 -4.56
C ALA A 46 3.07 -8.68 -4.51
N GLU A 47 3.93 -9.70 -4.57
CA GLU A 47 5.40 -9.53 -4.55
C GLU A 47 5.88 -8.69 -3.35
N THR A 48 5.21 -8.86 -2.21
CA THR A 48 5.40 -8.02 -1.04
C THR A 48 6.74 -8.28 -0.38
N GLU A 49 7.48 -7.21 -0.14
CA GLU A 49 8.68 -7.15 0.70
C GLU A 49 8.35 -6.41 2.01
N GLU A 50 8.82 -6.97 3.12
CA GLU A 50 8.67 -6.36 4.44
C GLU A 50 9.91 -5.54 4.80
N PHE A 51 9.67 -4.34 5.32
CA PHE A 51 10.69 -3.44 5.80
C PHE A 51 10.40 -3.07 7.26
N ILE A 52 11.40 -3.30 8.12
CA ILE A 52 11.39 -2.92 9.53
C ILE A 52 12.58 -2.00 9.77
N ASP A 53 12.33 -0.80 10.31
CA ASP A 53 13.35 0.23 10.54
C ASP A 53 14.21 0.55 9.30
N GLY A 54 13.61 0.48 8.11
CA GLY A 54 14.26 0.76 6.83
C GLY A 54 15.07 -0.40 6.25
N ALA A 55 15.19 -1.53 6.95
CA ALA A 55 15.85 -2.74 6.45
C ALA A 55 14.83 -3.73 5.88
N CYS A 56 15.11 -4.28 4.70
CA CYS A 56 14.31 -5.37 4.13
C CYS A 56 14.52 -6.64 4.96
N THR A 57 13.46 -7.12 5.61
CA THR A 57 13.48 -8.34 6.44
C THR A 57 13.20 -9.59 5.62
N GLY A 58 12.51 -9.46 4.49
CA GLY A 58 12.30 -10.56 3.55
C GLY A 58 11.14 -10.37 2.58
N LYS A 59 10.97 -11.37 1.72
CA LYS A 59 9.85 -11.49 0.77
C LYS A 59 8.73 -12.31 1.37
N LEU A 60 7.54 -11.74 1.42
CA LEU A 60 6.31 -12.39 1.89
C LEU A 60 5.43 -12.90 0.74
N GLY A 61 5.64 -12.40 -0.48
CA GLY A 61 4.84 -12.79 -1.63
C GLY A 61 3.47 -12.10 -1.61
N GLU A 62 2.38 -12.88 -1.60
CA GLU A 62 1.03 -12.32 -1.58
C GLU A 62 0.53 -12.10 -0.15
N VAL A 63 0.10 -10.86 0.14
CA VAL A 63 -0.32 -10.44 1.48
C VAL A 63 -1.67 -9.71 1.40
N LEU A 64 -2.56 -10.04 2.34
CA LEU A 64 -3.81 -9.29 2.57
C LEU A 64 -3.69 -8.49 3.87
N ILE A 65 -3.73 -7.16 3.77
CA ILE A 65 -3.63 -6.25 4.91
C ILE A 65 -5.01 -5.71 5.28
N ARG A 66 -5.36 -5.81 6.56
CA ARG A 66 -6.60 -5.24 7.10
C ARG A 66 -6.50 -3.72 7.26
N CYS A 67 -7.52 -3.01 6.83
CA CYS A 67 -7.55 -1.55 6.75
C CYS A 67 -7.27 -0.84 8.08
N ASN A 68 -7.72 -1.39 9.21
CA ASN A 68 -7.57 -0.78 10.51
C ASN A 68 -6.11 -0.75 11.01
N ASN A 69 -5.20 -1.48 10.36
CA ASN A 69 -3.77 -1.50 10.69
C ASN A 69 -2.94 -0.56 9.81
N ILE A 70 -3.52 -0.05 8.72
CA ILE A 70 -2.84 0.83 7.77
C ILE A 70 -2.78 2.25 8.36
N LEU A 71 -1.60 2.85 8.29
CA LEU A 71 -1.37 4.25 8.66
C LEU A 71 -1.44 5.16 7.43
N TRP A 72 -0.72 4.80 6.37
CA TRP A 72 -0.76 5.50 5.09
C TRP A 72 -0.35 4.58 3.93
N ILE A 73 -0.68 5.02 2.72
CA ILE A 73 -0.27 4.42 1.45
C ILE A 73 0.28 5.50 0.54
N SER A 74 1.33 5.19 -0.21
CA SER A 74 1.90 6.08 -1.22
C SER A 74 2.42 5.28 -2.42
N GLU A 75 2.63 5.97 -3.53
CA GLU A 75 3.56 5.47 -4.56
C GLU A 75 4.97 5.46 -3.95
N PRO A 76 5.85 4.51 -4.33
CA PRO A 76 7.24 4.50 -3.90
C PRO A 76 7.93 5.79 -4.37
N ALA A 77 8.81 6.33 -3.53
CA ALA A 77 9.62 7.48 -3.89
C ALA A 77 10.52 7.11 -5.08
N GLN A 78 10.51 7.96 -6.10
CA GLN A 78 11.29 7.82 -7.33
C GLN A 78 12.73 8.31 -7.12
#